data_AF-A0A1T1H9W3-F1
#
_entry.id   AF-A0A1T1H9W3-F1
#
_cell.length_a   1.000
_cell.length_b   1.000
_cell.length_c   1.000
_cell.angle_alpha   90.00
_cell.angle_beta   90.00
_cell.angle_gamma   90.00
#
_symmetry.space_group_name_H-M   'P 1'
#
loop_
_entity.id
_entity.type
_entity.pdbx_description
1 polymer ?
#
loop_
_entity_poly.entity_id
_entity_poly.type
_entity_poly.pdbx_seq_one_letter_code
_entity_poly.pdbx_strand_id
1 'polypeptide(L)'
;MTNSDSASDRSVTKAEAGMVQQVHPLNGQRETRWALLVLLVILLISGIGVWMNQAPVSPVVSHLSLNTDQKALLTQLSSAASEIRFIAEGETGATSGQIAWPDTETLEGFLIPPFSDEAGASLYDWSSPEGGCYLGVSVKGHSYFMLLMNDDLTSPAQIYSRSSPPSSDPCHLTDQWQHQLSEF
;
A
#
# COMPACT_ATOMS: atom_id res chain seq x y z
N MET A 1 1.93 -108.62 16.55
CA MET A 1 1.93 -107.74 15.37
C MET A 1 0.48 -107.38 15.08
N THR A 2 0.13 -106.09 15.16
CA THR A 2 -0.96 -105.34 14.45
C THR A 2 -2.39 -105.93 14.46
N ASN A 3 -3.49 -105.22 14.65
CA ASN A 3 -3.81 -103.79 14.72
C ASN A 3 -5.30 -103.64 15.09
N SER A 4 -5.68 -102.44 15.54
CA SER A 4 -6.99 -101.78 15.34
C SER A 4 -8.24 -102.30 16.07
N ASP A 5 -8.79 -101.48 16.98
CA ASP A 5 -10.04 -100.69 16.80
C ASP A 5 -10.50 -100.10 18.16
N SER A 6 -10.50 -98.78 18.36
CA SER A 6 -11.50 -97.78 17.94
C SER A 6 -12.78 -97.80 18.80
N ALA A 7 -12.87 -96.90 19.81
CA ALA A 7 -14.09 -96.20 20.24
C ALA A 7 -13.71 -95.17 21.33
N SER A 8 -13.47 -93.92 20.96
CA SER A 8 -14.49 -92.86 20.95
C SER A 8 -14.78 -92.31 22.36
N ASP A 9 -13.84 -91.55 22.90
CA ASP A 9 -14.16 -90.56 23.92
C ASP A 9 -14.29 -89.19 23.25
N ARG A 10 -15.53 -88.67 23.24
CA ARG A 10 -15.89 -87.42 22.58
C ARG A 10 -15.31 -86.26 23.39
N SER A 11 -14.26 -85.63 22.88
CA SER A 11 -13.95 -84.26 23.25
C SER A 11 -15.09 -83.36 22.76
N VAL A 12 -15.91 -82.91 23.69
CA VAL A 12 -16.87 -81.83 23.49
C VAL A 12 -16.07 -80.58 23.10
N THR A 13 -16.03 -80.27 21.81
CA THR A 13 -15.59 -78.96 21.32
C THR A 13 -16.54 -77.92 21.89
N LYS A 14 -16.09 -77.27 22.95
CA LYS A 14 -16.68 -76.08 23.54
C LYS A 14 -16.65 -75.01 22.45
N ALA A 15 -17.81 -74.71 21.87
CA ALA A 15 -17.95 -73.57 20.97
C ALA A 15 -17.43 -72.33 21.70
N GLU A 16 -16.40 -71.67 21.15
CA GLU A 16 -15.99 -70.35 21.59
C GLU A 16 -17.19 -69.42 21.45
N ALA A 17 -17.81 -69.10 22.58
CA ALA A 17 -18.81 -68.07 22.66
C ALA A 17 -18.13 -66.76 22.26
N GLY A 18 -18.45 -66.26 21.07
CA GLY A 18 -17.95 -64.99 20.57
C GLY A 18 -18.19 -63.90 21.63
N MET A 19 -17.11 -63.25 22.05
CA MET A 19 -17.16 -62.17 23.03
C MET A 19 -17.87 -60.97 22.39
N VAL A 20 -19.12 -60.75 22.75
CA VAL A 20 -19.88 -59.57 22.34
C VAL A 20 -19.40 -58.38 23.17
N GLN A 21 -18.51 -57.56 22.60
CA GLN A 21 -18.08 -56.31 23.21
C GLN A 21 -19.14 -55.23 22.94
N GLN A 22 -19.82 -54.80 23.99
CA GLN A 22 -20.80 -53.72 23.89
C GLN A 22 -20.08 -52.39 23.71
N VAL A 23 -20.01 -51.91 22.46
CA VAL A 23 -19.48 -50.58 22.13
C VAL A 23 -20.49 -49.55 22.58
N HIS A 24 -20.12 -48.73 23.56
CA HIS A 24 -20.96 -47.61 24.00
C HIS A 24 -21.01 -46.59 22.85
N PRO A 25 -22.19 -46.27 22.29
CA PRO A 25 -22.27 -45.27 21.24
C PRO A 25 -21.85 -43.92 21.82
N LEU A 26 -20.73 -43.38 21.33
CA LEU A 26 -20.29 -42.03 21.65
C LEU A 26 -21.43 -41.07 21.29
N ASN A 27 -21.87 -40.30 22.27
CA ASN A 27 -23.06 -39.48 22.17
C ASN A 27 -22.72 -38.18 21.41
N GLY A 28 -22.61 -38.28 20.08
CA GLY A 28 -22.11 -37.22 19.19
C GLY A 28 -22.87 -35.89 19.29
N GLN A 29 -24.09 -35.89 19.82
CA GLN A 29 -24.85 -34.65 20.09
C GLN A 29 -24.19 -33.77 21.15
N ARG A 30 -23.52 -34.36 22.16
CA ARG A 30 -22.82 -33.58 23.19
C ARG A 30 -21.54 -32.96 22.63
N GLU A 31 -20.80 -33.70 21.82
CA GLU A 31 -19.58 -33.22 21.17
C GLU A 31 -19.87 -32.11 20.16
N THR A 32 -20.95 -32.25 19.37
CA THR A 32 -21.40 -31.22 18.42
C THR A 32 -21.78 -29.91 19.14
N ARG A 33 -22.36 -29.99 20.34
CA ARG A 33 -22.70 -28.79 21.13
C ARG A 33 -21.48 -28.04 21.61
N TRP A 34 -20.45 -28.75 22.06
CA TRP A 34 -19.19 -28.11 22.48
C TRP A 34 -18.45 -27.47 21.31
N ALA A 35 -18.42 -28.14 20.16
CA ALA A 35 -17.83 -27.59 18.94
C ALA A 35 -18.55 -26.31 18.48
N LEU A 36 -19.89 -26.31 18.50
CA LEU A 36 -20.70 -25.14 18.13
C LEU A 36 -20.46 -23.97 19.09
N LEU A 37 -20.37 -24.23 20.40
CA LEU A 37 -20.12 -23.20 21.40
C LEU A 37 -18.75 -22.54 21.19
N VAL A 38 -17.70 -23.33 20.95
CA VAL A 38 -16.36 -22.80 20.65
C VAL A 38 -16.36 -21.94 19.39
N LEU A 39 -17.05 -22.37 18.34
CA LEU A 39 -17.17 -21.60 17.09
C LEU A 39 -17.87 -20.26 17.32
N LEU A 40 -18.93 -20.23 18.13
CA LEU A 40 -19.65 -19.01 18.49
C LEU A 40 -18.76 -18.02 19.27
N VAL A 41 -17.93 -18.53 20.20
CA VAL A 41 -16.99 -17.71 20.97
C VAL A 41 -15.93 -17.09 20.06
N ILE A 42 -15.36 -17.85 19.13
CA ILE A 42 -14.39 -17.33 18.16
C ILE A 42 -15.02 -16.21 17.32
N LEU A 43 -16.23 -16.43 16.79
CA LEU A 43 -16.93 -15.43 15.98
C LEU A 43 -17.22 -14.15 16.77
N LEU A 44 -17.62 -14.26 18.04
CA LEU A 44 -17.85 -13.11 18.91
C LEU A 44 -16.57 -12.31 19.15
N ILE A 45 -15.45 -12.99 19.47
CA ILE A 45 -14.17 -12.33 19.70
C ILE A 45 -13.70 -11.63 18.42
N SER A 46 -13.81 -12.28 17.26
CA SER A 46 -13.45 -11.66 15.96
C SER A 46 -14.32 -10.45 15.64
N GLY A 47 -15.64 -10.53 15.85
CA GLY A 47 -16.56 -9.43 15.61
C GLY A 47 -16.28 -8.22 16.52
N ILE A 48 -16.02 -8.47 17.81
CA ILE A 48 -15.64 -7.42 18.77
C ILE A 48 -14.30 -6.79 18.36
N GLY A 49 -13.32 -7.58 17.95
CA GLY A 49 -12.03 -7.08 17.48
C GLY A 49 -12.17 -6.14 16.29
N VAL A 50 -12.99 -6.49 15.29
CA VAL A 50 -13.26 -5.62 14.14
C VAL A 50 -14.00 -4.36 14.56
N TRP A 51 -14.99 -4.47 15.46
CA TRP A 51 -15.75 -3.32 15.95
C TRP A 51 -14.88 -2.32 16.72
N MET A 52 -13.99 -2.81 17.59
CA MET A 52 -13.04 -1.97 18.33
C MET A 52 -11.94 -1.39 17.45
N ASN A 53 -11.58 -2.07 16.35
CA ASN A 53 -10.59 -1.61 15.39
C ASN A 53 -11.20 -0.86 14.20
N GLN A 54 -12.43 -0.33 14.35
CA GLN A 54 -12.92 0.67 13.41
C GLN A 54 -12.16 1.97 13.67
N ALA A 55 -10.98 2.09 13.05
CA ALA A 55 -10.32 3.38 12.91
C ALA A 55 -11.33 4.34 12.25
N PRO A 56 -11.41 5.61 12.69
CA PRO A 56 -12.19 6.63 12.00
C PRO A 56 -11.88 6.54 10.51
N VAL A 57 -12.89 6.35 9.67
CA VAL A 57 -12.70 6.39 8.22
C VAL A 57 -12.12 7.75 7.93
N SER A 58 -10.80 7.77 7.65
CA SER A 58 -10.08 8.99 7.33
C SER A 58 -10.86 9.68 6.21
N PRO A 59 -11.17 10.99 6.32
CA PRO A 59 -11.93 11.68 5.29
C PRO A 59 -11.27 11.37 3.97
N VAL A 60 -12.05 10.87 3.00
CA VAL A 60 -11.58 10.43 1.69
C VAL A 60 -10.55 11.43 1.20
N VAL A 61 -9.27 11.06 1.32
CA VAL A 61 -8.19 11.90 0.85
C VAL A 61 -8.39 11.92 -0.66
N SER A 62 -8.53 13.11 -1.25
CA SER A 62 -8.91 13.32 -2.65
C SER A 62 -7.88 12.80 -3.68
N HIS A 63 -6.99 11.88 -3.31
CA HIS A 63 -6.16 11.12 -4.25
C HIS A 63 -7.01 10.24 -5.19
N LEU A 64 -8.32 10.09 -4.93
CA LEU A 64 -9.25 9.28 -5.72
C LEU A 64 -9.82 9.98 -6.98
N SER A 65 -9.57 11.28 -7.20
CA SER A 65 -10.00 11.98 -8.43
C SER A 65 -8.91 12.04 -9.51
N LEU A 66 -7.69 11.57 -9.22
CA LEU A 66 -6.58 11.62 -10.17
C LEU A 66 -6.68 10.47 -11.18
N ASN A 67 -6.62 10.81 -12.47
CA ASN A 67 -6.52 9.83 -13.56
C ASN A 67 -5.18 9.06 -13.48
N THR A 68 -5.09 7.90 -14.13
CA THR A 68 -3.87 7.08 -14.23
C THR A 68 -2.65 7.91 -14.67
N ASP A 69 -2.81 8.80 -15.64
CA ASP A 69 -1.73 9.66 -16.13
C ASP A 69 -1.25 10.66 -15.06
N GLN A 70 -2.17 11.20 -14.27
CA GLN A 70 -1.83 12.12 -13.17
C GLN A 70 -1.15 11.40 -12.01
N LYS A 71 -1.50 10.13 -11.77
CA LYS A 71 -0.80 9.29 -10.78
C LYS A 71 0.62 8.97 -11.24
N ALA A 72 0.80 8.63 -12.52
CA ALA A 72 2.13 8.44 -13.10
C ALA A 72 2.97 9.73 -12.99
N LEU A 73 2.36 10.90 -13.23
CA LEU A 73 3.02 12.19 -13.05
C LEU A 73 3.47 12.43 -11.61
N LEU A 74 2.64 12.12 -10.60
CA LEU A 74 3.05 12.25 -9.20
C LEU A 74 4.25 11.37 -8.87
N THR A 75 4.30 10.15 -9.42
CA THR A 75 5.47 9.27 -9.27
C THR A 75 6.71 9.86 -9.94
N GLN A 76 6.57 10.43 -11.13
CA GLN A 76 7.67 11.11 -11.81
C GLN A 76 8.18 12.30 -11.01
N LEU A 77 7.29 13.16 -10.49
CA LEU A 77 7.66 14.31 -9.65
C LEU A 77 8.34 13.89 -8.34
N SER A 78 7.93 12.77 -7.76
CA SER A 78 8.60 12.19 -6.59
C SER A 78 10.03 11.71 -6.90
N SER A 79 10.25 11.05 -8.04
CA SER A 79 11.61 10.69 -8.50
C SER A 79 12.43 11.95 -8.77
N ALA A 80 11.85 12.89 -9.51
CA ALA A 80 12.47 14.16 -9.88
C ALA A 80 12.93 14.94 -8.66
N ALA A 81 12.14 14.98 -7.58
CA ALA A 81 12.53 15.65 -6.34
C ALA A 81 13.86 15.12 -5.77
N SER A 82 14.08 13.81 -5.85
CA SER A 82 15.31 13.18 -5.39
C SER A 82 16.49 13.52 -6.31
N GLU A 83 16.26 13.53 -7.62
CA GLU A 83 17.27 13.86 -8.62
C GLU A 83 17.66 15.34 -8.58
N ILE A 84 16.69 16.24 -8.47
CA ILE A 84 16.88 17.69 -8.27
C ILE A 84 17.74 17.94 -7.04
N ARG A 85 17.45 17.25 -5.92
CA ARG A 85 18.24 17.35 -4.70
C ARG A 85 19.68 16.91 -4.92
N PHE A 86 19.89 15.79 -5.60
CA PHE A 86 21.23 15.30 -5.92
C PHE A 86 22.02 16.29 -6.79
N ILE A 87 21.39 16.91 -7.79
CA ILE A 87 22.01 17.95 -8.63
C ILE A 87 22.39 19.17 -7.79
N ALA A 88 21.47 19.64 -6.92
CA ALA A 88 21.72 20.79 -6.06
C ALA A 88 22.88 20.55 -5.06
N GLU A 89 23.04 19.33 -4.58
CA GLU A 89 24.18 18.93 -3.74
C GLU A 89 25.51 18.90 -4.52
N GLY A 90 25.48 18.41 -5.76
CA GLY A 90 26.67 18.15 -6.57
C GLY A 90 27.23 19.36 -7.33
N GLU A 91 26.38 20.14 -8.01
CA GLU A 91 26.82 21.23 -8.91
C GLU A 91 26.85 22.59 -8.23
N THR A 92 25.81 22.92 -7.47
CA THR A 92 25.67 24.24 -6.85
C THR A 92 26.37 24.36 -5.50
N GLY A 93 26.91 23.24 -5.00
CA GLY A 93 27.78 23.13 -3.83
C GLY A 93 27.47 24.15 -2.76
N ALA A 94 26.35 23.96 -2.03
CA ALA A 94 25.79 24.80 -0.96
C ALA A 94 26.81 25.75 -0.33
N THR A 95 27.11 26.85 -1.01
CA THR A 95 28.21 27.73 -0.63
C THR A 95 27.58 28.82 0.22
N SER A 96 27.86 28.79 1.52
CA SER A 96 27.33 29.74 2.51
C SER A 96 25.83 29.59 2.84
N GLY A 97 25.32 28.35 2.90
CA GLY A 97 24.01 28.06 3.52
C GLY A 97 22.79 28.48 2.69
N GLN A 98 22.97 28.75 1.40
CA GLN A 98 21.88 29.02 0.46
C GLN A 98 21.93 27.94 -0.63
N ILE A 99 20.88 27.14 -0.74
CA ILE A 99 20.77 26.11 -1.77
C ILE A 99 20.26 26.79 -3.04
N ALA A 100 20.98 26.60 -4.14
CA ALA A 100 20.51 27.02 -5.45
C ALA A 100 19.83 25.82 -6.12
N TRP A 101 18.51 25.87 -6.24
CA TRP A 101 17.75 24.86 -6.98
C TRP A 101 17.92 25.06 -8.49
N PRO A 102 18.12 23.99 -9.27
CA PRO A 102 18.26 24.09 -10.73
C PRO A 102 16.97 24.61 -11.38
N ASP A 103 17.08 25.34 -12.47
CA ASP A 103 15.92 25.77 -13.26
C ASP A 103 15.39 24.65 -14.17
N THR A 104 14.22 24.86 -14.79
CA THR A 104 13.60 23.86 -15.67
C THR A 104 14.43 23.53 -16.90
N GLU A 105 15.20 24.50 -17.43
CA GLU A 105 16.10 24.29 -18.59
C GLU A 105 17.26 23.35 -18.22
N THR A 106 17.84 23.52 -17.03
CA THR A 106 18.86 22.62 -16.50
C THR A 106 18.30 21.21 -16.31
N LEU A 107 17.09 21.08 -15.75
CA LEU A 107 16.43 19.79 -15.57
C LEU A 107 16.10 19.09 -16.88
N GLU A 108 15.70 19.85 -17.90
CA GLU A 108 15.51 19.34 -19.26
C GLU A 108 16.85 18.84 -19.84
N GLY A 109 17.94 19.59 -19.66
CA GLY A 109 19.29 19.20 -20.09
C GLY A 109 19.80 17.92 -19.44
N PHE A 110 19.40 17.65 -18.19
CA PHE A 110 19.68 16.38 -17.49
C PHE A 110 18.67 15.26 -17.79
N LEU A 111 17.70 15.51 -18.69
CA LEU A 111 16.64 14.58 -19.07
C LEU A 111 15.74 14.14 -17.92
N ILE A 112 15.58 14.97 -16.88
CA ILE A 112 14.81 14.65 -15.68
C ILE A 112 13.30 14.65 -16.00
N PRO A 113 12.58 13.52 -15.90
CA PRO A 113 11.12 13.49 -16.01
C PRO A 113 10.47 14.26 -14.85
N PRO A 114 9.32 14.93 -15.04
CA PRO A 114 8.56 15.17 -16.27
C PRO A 114 9.00 16.44 -17.03
N PHE A 115 10.16 17.02 -16.70
CA PHE A 115 10.64 18.28 -17.29
C PHE A 115 11.23 18.09 -18.69
N SER A 116 11.61 16.86 -19.04
CA SER A 116 12.08 16.50 -20.37
C SER A 116 10.97 15.96 -21.28
N ASP A 117 11.07 16.29 -22.57
CA ASP A 117 10.12 15.90 -23.62
C ASP A 117 10.01 14.38 -23.83
N GLU A 118 11.06 13.63 -23.52
CA GLU A 118 11.06 12.17 -23.69
C GLU A 118 10.17 11.44 -22.67
N ALA A 119 9.82 12.09 -21.55
CA ALA A 119 9.21 11.41 -20.40
C ALA A 119 7.89 12.02 -19.89
N GLY A 120 7.45 13.17 -20.41
CA GLY A 120 6.14 13.73 -20.00
C GLY A 120 5.92 15.22 -20.23
N ALA A 121 6.93 16.00 -20.62
CA ALA A 121 6.80 17.45 -20.78
C ALA A 121 5.71 17.86 -21.81
N SER A 122 5.39 17.01 -22.79
CA SER A 122 4.33 17.28 -23.77
C SER A 122 2.91 17.48 -23.17
N LEU A 123 2.66 17.04 -21.94
CA LEU A 123 1.33 17.15 -21.30
C LEU A 123 1.19 18.38 -20.38
N TYR A 124 2.32 18.93 -19.92
CA TYR A 124 2.38 20.01 -18.95
C TYR A 124 3.47 21.00 -19.34
N ASP A 125 3.09 22.27 -19.40
CA ASP A 125 4.03 23.37 -19.54
C ASP A 125 4.66 23.65 -18.16
N TRP A 126 5.97 23.42 -18.07
CA TRP A 126 6.73 23.54 -16.82
C TRP A 126 7.45 24.87 -16.75
N SER A 127 7.36 25.51 -15.59
CA SER A 127 8.06 26.75 -15.30
C SER A 127 8.62 26.74 -13.88
N SER A 128 9.66 27.53 -13.64
CA SER A 128 10.22 27.79 -12.31
C SER A 128 10.06 29.27 -11.95
N PRO A 129 8.92 29.69 -11.38
CA PRO A 129 8.68 31.10 -11.03
C PRO A 129 9.61 31.59 -9.92
N GLU A 130 10.03 30.70 -9.03
CA GLU A 130 10.91 30.96 -7.90
C GLU A 130 11.85 29.75 -7.70
N GLY A 131 13.04 29.98 -7.13
CA GLY A 131 13.98 28.90 -6.84
C GLY A 131 13.35 27.80 -5.99
N GLY A 132 13.37 26.57 -6.48
CA GLY A 132 12.79 25.41 -5.80
C GLY A 132 11.28 25.28 -5.95
N CYS A 133 10.61 26.15 -6.70
CA CYS A 133 9.20 26.06 -7.01
C CYS A 133 9.01 25.72 -8.49
N TYR A 134 8.59 24.49 -8.78
CA TYR A 134 8.31 24.05 -10.14
C TYR A 134 6.80 23.94 -10.36
N LEU A 135 6.27 24.68 -11.32
CA LEU A 135 4.86 24.74 -11.64
C LEU A 135 4.60 24.11 -13.01
N GLY A 136 3.76 23.07 -13.01
CA GLY A 136 3.29 22.38 -14.20
C GLY A 136 1.85 22.77 -14.50
N VAL A 137 1.61 23.41 -15.63
CA VAL A 137 0.28 23.77 -16.13
C VAL A 137 -0.11 22.79 -17.23
N SER A 138 -1.22 22.06 -17.07
CA SER A 138 -1.66 21.17 -18.14
C SER A 138 -1.96 21.97 -19.41
N VAL A 139 -1.43 21.52 -20.55
CA VAL A 139 -1.73 22.10 -21.87
C VAL A 139 -3.24 22.04 -22.17
N LYS A 140 -3.95 21.08 -21.57
CA LYS A 140 -5.41 20.93 -21.68
C LYS A 140 -6.19 21.79 -20.67
N GLY A 141 -5.51 22.51 -19.77
CA GLY A 141 -6.09 23.57 -18.93
C GLY A 141 -6.94 23.12 -17.74
N HIS A 142 -6.85 21.85 -17.30
CA HIS A 142 -7.75 21.31 -16.26
C HIS A 142 -7.03 20.75 -15.03
N SER A 143 -5.70 20.72 -15.02
CA SER A 143 -4.92 20.27 -13.88
C SER A 143 -3.61 21.02 -13.77
N TYR A 144 -3.25 21.30 -12.54
CA TYR A 144 -2.05 22.05 -12.19
C TYR A 144 -1.33 21.28 -11.08
N PHE A 145 -0.02 21.15 -11.23
CA PHE A 145 0.85 20.50 -10.27
C PHE A 145 1.96 21.45 -9.86
N MET A 146 2.36 21.36 -8.60
CA MET A 146 3.49 22.12 -8.08
C MET A 146 4.39 21.19 -7.28
N LEU A 147 5.68 21.25 -7.56
CA LEU A 147 6.73 20.63 -6.76
C LEU A 147 7.48 21.74 -6.04
N LEU A 148 7.46 21.70 -4.71
CA LEU A 148 8.13 22.66 -3.85
C LEU A 148 9.30 21.96 -3.13
N MET A 149 10.51 22.43 -3.42
CA MET A 149 11.73 22.06 -2.72
C MET A 149 11.86 22.92 -1.48
N ASN A 150 12.21 22.30 -0.35
CA ASN A 150 12.40 23.00 0.90
C ASN A 150 13.83 23.51 1.00
N ASP A 151 14.07 24.66 1.62
CA ASP A 151 15.40 25.25 1.86
C ASP A 151 16.32 24.38 2.73
N ASP A 152 15.79 23.29 3.28
CA ASP A 152 16.54 22.25 3.97
C ASP A 152 16.60 20.98 3.13
N LEU A 153 17.82 20.59 2.73
CA LEU A 153 18.09 19.34 1.99
C LEU A 153 17.55 18.09 2.70
N THR A 154 17.44 18.12 4.04
CA THR A 154 16.96 16.98 4.82
C THR A 154 15.43 16.89 4.87
N SER A 155 14.74 17.96 4.48
CA SER A 155 13.29 17.99 4.45
C SER A 155 12.74 17.41 3.14
N PRO A 156 11.67 16.60 3.17
CA PRO A 156 11.06 16.05 1.96
C PRO A 156 10.50 17.17 1.08
N ALA A 157 10.57 16.98 -0.23
CA ALA A 157 9.89 17.87 -1.17
C ALA A 157 8.38 17.68 -1.06
N GLN A 158 7.63 18.74 -1.33
CA GLN A 158 6.18 18.76 -1.19
C GLN A 158 5.55 18.85 -2.58
N ILE A 159 4.59 17.96 -2.84
CA ILE A 159 3.88 17.92 -4.11
C ILE A 159 2.43 18.35 -3.88
N TYR A 160 2.00 19.34 -4.65
CA TYR A 160 0.66 19.88 -4.61
C TYR A 160 -0.04 19.72 -5.95
N SER A 161 -1.36 19.59 -5.91
CA SER A 161 -2.20 19.63 -7.09
C SER A 161 -3.42 20.51 -6.86
N ARG A 162 -3.97 21.02 -7.96
CA ARG A 162 -5.24 21.75 -7.97
C ARG A 162 -5.92 21.63 -9.33
N SER A 163 -7.24 21.84 -9.34
CA SER A 163 -8.07 21.79 -10.55
C SER A 163 -8.43 23.18 -11.10
N SER A 164 -8.14 24.24 -10.35
CA SER A 164 -8.36 25.63 -10.77
C SER A 164 -7.03 26.32 -11.06
N PRO A 165 -7.01 27.35 -11.91
CA PRO A 165 -5.78 28.08 -12.21
C PRO A 165 -5.12 28.64 -10.96
N PRO A 166 -3.77 28.68 -10.91
CA PRO A 166 -3.03 29.26 -9.81
C PRO A 166 -3.27 30.77 -9.69
N SER A 167 -3.11 31.30 -8.47
CA SER A 167 -3.01 32.73 -8.21
C SER A 167 -1.78 33.34 -8.88
N SER A 168 -1.69 34.67 -8.90
CA SER A 168 -0.51 35.40 -9.39
C SER A 168 0.79 35.03 -8.68
N ASP A 169 0.66 34.42 -7.49
CA ASP A 169 1.76 33.92 -6.68
C ASP A 169 1.47 32.45 -6.33
N PRO A 170 1.95 31.49 -7.14
CA PRO A 170 1.66 30.07 -6.97
C PRO A 170 2.53 29.42 -5.89
N CYS A 171 3.76 29.91 -5.70
CA CYS A 171 4.81 29.30 -4.88
C CYS A 171 4.59 29.53 -3.38
N HIS A 172 3.90 30.61 -3.03
CA HIS A 172 3.42 30.82 -1.66
C HIS A 172 2.05 30.14 -1.50
N LEU A 173 2.01 29.13 -0.63
CA LEU A 173 0.84 28.29 -0.36
C LEU A 173 -0.36 29.13 0.12
N THR A 174 -1.18 29.57 -0.82
CA THR A 174 -2.50 30.15 -0.56
C THR A 174 -3.56 29.04 -0.50
N ASP A 175 -4.72 29.33 0.11
CA ASP A 175 -5.79 28.42 0.61
C ASP A 175 -6.44 27.41 -0.38
N GLN A 176 -5.81 27.00 -1.49
CA GLN A 176 -6.44 26.15 -2.52
C GLN A 176 -5.57 25.03 -3.08
N TRP A 177 -4.36 24.83 -2.55
CA TRP A 177 -3.50 23.71 -2.94
C TRP A 177 -3.87 22.43 -2.18
N GLN A 178 -4.08 21.34 -2.91
CA GLN A 178 -4.24 20.02 -2.30
C GLN A 178 -2.89 19.34 -2.21
N HIS A 179 -2.40 19.16 -0.98
CA HIS A 179 -1.17 18.42 -0.72
C HIS A 179 -1.36 16.94 -1.07
N GLN A 180 -0.50 16.38 -1.92
CA GLN A 180 -0.64 15.02 -2.44
C GLN A 180 0.31 14.02 -1.75
N LEU A 181 1.53 14.42 -1.37
CA LEU A 181 2.51 13.54 -0.73
C LEU A 181 3.47 14.32 0.18
N SER A 182 3.81 13.74 1.33
CA SER A 182 4.82 14.25 2.28
C SER A 182 5.98 13.29 2.55
N GLU A 183 5.93 12.06 2.02
CA GLU A 183 6.85 11.00 2.42
C GLU A 183 7.75 10.63 1.25
N PHE A 184 8.97 11.16 1.20
CA PHE A 184 10.19 10.53 0.69
C PHE A 184 11.44 11.19 1.28
#